data_AF-A0A4R4T0E8-F1
#
_entry.id   AF-A0A4R4T0E8-F1
#
_cell.length_a   1.000
_cell.length_b   1.000
_cell.length_c   1.000
_cell.angle_alpha   90.00
_cell.angle_beta   90.00
_cell.angle_gamma   90.00
#
_symmetry.space_group_name_H-M   'P 1'
#
loop_
_entity.id
_entity.type
_entity.pdbx_description
1 polymer ?
#
loop_
_entity_poly.entity_id
_entity_poly.type
_entity_poly.pdbx_seq_one_letter_code
_entity_poly.pdbx_strand_id
1 'polypeptide(L)'
;MVLGVAGDQEPPRVVMESPDDCRNVQPALSQNSRTLVPAMERLSEQERRLAYLCSVRGYPEKELFRRYPAPKDPLSDAVLLDQGRRACRGEKPPSPIELGRRGVHWPSLEEMAYLCPRTAARWLGEQERERAARRAEYEREQARARAYCERTVSPGSEPVKEGTELASGGESGSYLVGDVGGAAPTDGLVEAAGGSATVSTGTQGDFCLTVRAYRKRPPLALKGWDRVVEVGIESPDGRLRVGSDTGPMALPAVTVSGPGSYRLRVYVRGRDEPETISPELPAERHLLVVFPGRSKERKVFKDEER
;
A
#
# COMPACT_ATOMS: atom_id res chain seq x y z
N MET A 1 32.02 -62.25 24.35
CA MET A 1 31.01 -61.69 25.27
C MET A 1 31.47 -60.27 25.59
N VAL A 2 30.91 -59.28 24.90
CA VAL A 2 31.26 -57.85 25.07
C VAL A 2 30.02 -57.17 25.63
N LEU A 3 30.12 -56.69 26.88
CA LEU A 3 29.09 -55.92 27.55
C LEU A 3 29.15 -54.48 27.01
N GLY A 4 28.08 -54.05 26.35
CA GLY A 4 27.91 -52.66 25.91
C GLY A 4 27.49 -51.78 27.08
N VAL A 5 28.25 -50.71 27.30
CA VAL A 5 27.96 -49.65 28.26
C VAL A 5 26.79 -48.83 27.72
N ALA A 6 25.64 -48.89 28.38
CA ALA A 6 24.56 -47.94 28.15
C ALA A 6 25.00 -46.59 28.73
N GLY A 7 25.33 -45.65 27.86
CA GLY A 7 25.51 -44.26 28.26
C GLY A 7 24.16 -43.67 28.65
N ASP A 8 24.04 -43.23 29.89
CA ASP A 8 22.95 -42.40 30.39
C ASP A 8 22.82 -41.16 29.50
N GLN A 9 21.87 -41.19 28.56
CA GLN A 9 21.36 -39.94 28.00
C GLN A 9 20.37 -39.39 29.02
N GLU A 10 20.75 -38.29 29.68
CA GLU A 10 19.85 -37.45 30.47
C GLU A 10 18.55 -37.25 29.66
N PRO A 11 17.37 -37.51 30.25
CA PRO A 11 16.11 -37.33 29.55
C PRO A 11 16.03 -35.89 29.02
N PRO A 12 15.53 -35.69 27.78
CA PRO A 12 15.47 -34.36 27.19
C PRO A 12 14.68 -33.44 28.12
N ARG A 13 15.35 -32.44 28.69
CA ARG A 13 14.70 -31.46 29.57
C ARG A 13 13.59 -30.76 28.80
N VAL A 14 12.36 -30.91 29.28
CA VAL A 14 11.20 -30.19 28.79
C VAL A 14 11.48 -28.70 28.98
N VAL A 15 11.38 -27.91 27.91
CA VAL A 15 11.68 -26.48 27.94
C VAL A 15 10.43 -25.67 28.25
N MET A 16 9.29 -26.09 27.69
CA MET A 16 7.96 -25.56 27.99
C MET A 16 7.13 -26.70 28.61
N GLU A 17 6.92 -26.65 29.92
CA GLU A 17 6.15 -27.65 30.67
C GLU A 17 4.65 -27.43 30.48
N SER A 18 4.23 -26.17 30.33
CA SER A 18 2.84 -25.81 30.09
C SER A 18 2.72 -24.55 29.23
N PRO A 19 1.58 -24.33 28.55
CA PRO A 19 1.28 -23.05 27.90
C PRO A 19 1.38 -21.82 28.81
N ASP A 20 1.21 -22.01 30.13
CA ASP A 20 1.27 -20.92 31.09
C ASP A 20 2.69 -20.34 31.25
N ASP A 21 3.71 -21.11 30.89
CA ASP A 21 5.11 -20.67 30.88
C ASP A 21 5.31 -19.48 29.91
N CYS A 22 4.44 -19.37 28.89
CA CYS A 22 4.47 -18.29 27.91
C CYS A 22 3.85 -16.97 28.39
N ARG A 23 3.16 -16.94 29.55
CA ARG A 23 2.43 -15.73 30.01
C ARG A 23 3.34 -14.53 30.25
N ASN A 24 4.59 -14.77 30.67
CA ASN A 24 5.55 -13.72 31.03
C ASN A 24 6.67 -13.53 30.00
N VAL A 25 6.64 -14.28 28.90
CA VAL A 25 7.62 -14.15 27.82
C VAL A 25 7.37 -12.83 27.11
N GLN A 26 8.33 -11.90 27.17
CA GLN A 26 8.28 -10.70 26.36
C GLN A 26 8.61 -11.05 24.90
N PRO A 27 7.71 -10.78 23.96
CA PRO A 27 8.02 -10.96 22.55
C PRO A 27 9.14 -10.00 22.12
N ALA A 28 10.07 -10.49 21.30
CA ALA A 28 11.07 -9.69 20.59
C ALA A 28 10.47 -8.83 19.46
N LEU A 29 9.20 -8.46 19.59
CA LEU A 29 8.47 -7.73 18.55
C LEU A 29 9.09 -6.35 18.37
N SER A 30 9.32 -5.98 17.11
CA SER A 30 9.71 -4.62 16.69
C SER A 30 11.17 -4.19 16.98
N GLN A 31 12.08 -5.14 17.20
CA GLN A 31 13.51 -4.81 17.26
C GLN A 31 14.09 -4.56 15.86
N ASN A 32 14.97 -3.57 15.72
CA ASN A 32 15.76 -3.39 14.50
C ASN A 32 17.09 -4.16 14.60
N SER A 33 17.80 -4.27 13.48
CA SER A 33 19.07 -5.02 13.41
C SER A 33 20.12 -4.58 14.45
N ARG A 34 20.09 -3.33 14.93
CA ARG A 34 21.05 -2.79 15.91
C ARG A 34 20.69 -3.12 17.36
N THR A 35 19.40 -3.16 17.70
CA THR A 35 18.94 -3.39 19.08
C THR A 35 18.65 -4.86 19.39
N LEU A 36 18.53 -5.69 18.35
CA LEU A 36 18.20 -7.11 18.49
C LEU A 36 19.19 -7.90 19.35
N VAL A 37 20.49 -7.81 19.06
CA VAL A 37 21.52 -8.57 19.81
C VAL A 37 21.56 -8.16 21.29
N PRO A 38 21.66 -6.86 21.64
CA PRO A 38 21.64 -6.44 23.05
C PRO A 38 20.37 -6.87 23.78
N ALA A 39 19.21 -6.91 23.11
CA ALA A 39 17.97 -7.39 23.72
C ALA A 39 18.05 -8.89 24.05
N MET A 40 18.57 -9.71 23.14
CA MET A 40 18.68 -11.17 23.33
C MET A 40 19.80 -11.57 24.28
N GLU A 41 20.84 -10.76 24.44
CA GLU A 41 21.93 -11.00 25.38
C GLU A 41 21.51 -10.76 26.86
N ARG A 42 20.39 -10.07 27.11
CA ARG A 42 19.81 -9.91 28.45
C ARG A 42 19.07 -11.15 28.95
N LEU A 43 18.72 -12.06 28.04
CA LEU A 43 18.00 -13.29 28.35
C LEU A 43 18.99 -14.45 28.51
N SER A 44 18.74 -15.30 29.51
CA SER A 44 19.40 -16.58 29.63
C SER A 44 19.07 -17.49 28.44
N GLU A 45 19.88 -18.53 28.24
CA GLU A 45 19.64 -19.49 27.16
C GLU A 45 18.29 -20.19 27.30
N GLN A 46 17.86 -20.51 28.52
CA GLN A 46 16.57 -21.15 28.77
C GLN A 46 15.42 -20.20 28.45
N GLU A 47 15.49 -18.94 28.89
CA GLU A 47 14.50 -17.92 28.56
C GLU A 47 14.37 -17.70 27.06
N ARG A 48 15.49 -17.68 26.32
CA ARG A 48 15.45 -17.59 24.85
C ARG A 48 14.80 -18.80 24.20
N ARG A 49 15.12 -20.02 24.64
CA ARG A 49 14.51 -21.24 24.08
C ARG A 49 13.01 -21.29 24.37
N LEU A 50 12.59 -20.92 25.58
CA LEU A 50 11.19 -20.78 25.94
C LEU A 50 10.51 -19.71 25.08
N ALA A 51 11.13 -18.54 24.91
CA ALA A 51 10.58 -17.46 24.11
C ALA A 51 10.42 -17.82 22.62
N TYR A 52 11.39 -18.55 22.07
CA TYR A 52 11.29 -19.12 20.74
C TYR A 52 10.08 -20.06 20.63
N LEU A 53 9.95 -21.02 21.55
CA LEU A 53 8.86 -22.02 21.56
C LEU A 53 7.49 -21.35 21.69
N CYS A 54 7.36 -20.37 22.59
CA CYS A 54 6.14 -19.60 22.75
C CYS A 54 5.78 -18.86 21.46
N SER A 55 6.75 -18.17 20.83
CA SER A 55 6.51 -17.44 19.59
C SER A 55 6.08 -18.36 18.44
N VAL A 56 6.80 -19.46 18.20
CA VAL A 56 6.48 -20.36 17.07
C VAL A 56 5.17 -21.14 17.28
N ARG A 57 4.74 -21.31 18.54
CA ARG A 57 3.43 -21.88 18.89
C ARG A 57 2.30 -20.84 18.91
N GLY A 58 2.60 -19.55 18.67
CA GLY A 58 1.60 -18.48 18.58
C GLY A 58 1.21 -17.82 19.91
N TYR A 59 2.05 -17.90 20.95
CA TYR A 59 1.82 -17.28 22.26
C TYR A 59 2.49 -15.90 22.39
N PRO A 60 1.92 -14.99 23.21
CA PRO A 60 0.58 -15.10 23.81
C PRO A 60 -0.53 -14.98 22.74
N GLU A 61 -1.58 -15.78 22.88
CA GLU A 61 -2.73 -15.77 21.96
C GLU A 61 -3.30 -14.35 21.86
N LYS A 62 -3.13 -13.67 20.72
CA LYS A 62 -4.12 -12.67 20.32
C LYS A 62 -5.29 -13.46 19.75
N GLU A 63 -6.33 -13.65 20.56
CA GLU A 63 -7.64 -14.30 20.23
C GLU A 63 -8.11 -14.08 18.78
N LEU A 64 -7.80 -12.92 18.19
CA LEU A 64 -8.12 -12.55 16.80
C LEU A 64 -7.39 -13.35 15.69
N PHE A 65 -6.35 -14.13 16.00
CA PHE A 65 -5.54 -14.85 15.02
C PHE A 65 -5.42 -16.36 15.27
N ARG A 66 -6.42 -17.00 15.90
CA ARG A 66 -6.57 -18.46 15.82
C ARG A 66 -6.90 -18.86 14.38
N ARG A 67 -5.89 -18.84 13.50
CA ARG A 67 -6.04 -19.18 12.09
C ARG A 67 -6.32 -20.67 11.91
N TYR A 68 -5.96 -21.50 12.89
CA TYR A 68 -6.25 -22.93 12.95
C TYR A 68 -6.38 -23.41 14.42
N PRO A 69 -7.24 -24.40 14.72
CA PRO A 69 -7.23 -25.06 16.03
C PRO A 69 -5.85 -25.67 16.30
N ALA A 70 -5.42 -25.65 17.56
CA ALA A 70 -4.18 -26.32 17.97
C ALA A 70 -4.17 -27.77 17.44
N PRO A 71 -3.09 -28.22 16.78
CA PRO A 71 -3.01 -29.57 16.26
C PRO A 71 -3.33 -30.60 17.34
N LYS A 72 -4.05 -31.68 16.99
CA LYS A 72 -4.38 -32.77 17.93
C LYS A 72 -3.13 -33.45 18.51
N ASP A 73 -2.00 -33.36 17.80
CA ASP A 73 -0.69 -33.85 18.21
C ASP A 73 0.37 -32.79 17.87
N PRO A 74 0.69 -31.86 18.78
CA PRO A 74 1.64 -30.80 18.50
C PRO A 74 3.07 -31.35 18.44
N LEU A 75 3.89 -30.78 17.55
CA LEU A 75 5.32 -31.14 17.49
C LEU A 75 6.00 -30.94 18.85
N SER A 76 6.97 -31.82 19.15
CA SER A 76 7.76 -31.70 20.37
C SER A 76 8.67 -30.47 20.34
N ASP A 77 9.01 -29.95 21.52
CA ASP A 77 9.93 -28.82 21.65
C ASP A 77 11.28 -29.08 20.98
N ALA A 78 11.78 -30.32 21.06
CA ALA A 78 13.02 -30.73 20.41
C ALA A 78 12.96 -30.55 18.88
N VAL A 79 11.83 -30.93 18.25
CA VAL A 79 11.63 -30.78 16.80
C VAL A 79 11.57 -29.31 16.41
N LEU A 80 10.83 -28.48 17.18
CA LEU A 80 10.72 -27.04 16.92
C LEU A 80 12.06 -26.33 17.08
N LEU A 81 12.83 -26.66 18.12
CA LEU A 81 14.16 -26.11 18.37
C LEU A 81 15.18 -26.54 17.31
N ASP A 82 15.10 -27.79 16.84
CA ASP A 82 15.93 -28.23 15.71
C ASP A 82 15.61 -27.46 14.43
N GLN A 83 14.31 -27.32 14.10
CA GLN A 83 13.88 -26.49 12.97
C GLN A 83 14.44 -25.07 13.04
N GLY A 84 14.40 -24.45 14.23
CA GLY A 84 14.97 -23.13 14.45
C GLY A 84 16.49 -23.09 14.25
N ARG A 85 17.21 -24.09 14.75
CA ARG A 85 18.67 -24.23 14.52
C ARG A 85 19.01 -24.46 13.05
N ARG A 86 18.20 -25.21 12.31
CA ARG A 86 18.34 -25.38 10.85
C ARG A 86 18.18 -24.05 10.13
N ALA A 87 17.17 -23.26 10.50
CA ALA A 87 17.00 -21.90 10.00
C ALA A 87 18.22 -21.01 10.31
N CYS A 88 18.76 -21.07 11.53
CA CYS A 88 19.98 -20.36 11.91
C CYS A 88 21.21 -20.73 11.07
N ARG A 89 21.24 -21.92 10.44
CA ARG A 89 22.31 -22.34 9.53
C ARG A 89 22.08 -21.93 8.07
N GLY A 90 20.96 -21.28 7.75
CA GLY A 90 20.65 -20.89 6.37
C GLY A 90 20.08 -22.02 5.52
N GLU A 91 19.57 -23.08 6.17
CA GLU A 91 18.85 -24.11 5.43
C GLU A 91 17.58 -23.53 4.80
N LYS A 92 17.25 -23.98 3.59
CA LYS A 92 16.03 -23.54 2.90
C LYS A 92 14.80 -24.10 3.62
N PRO A 93 13.71 -23.32 3.71
CA PRO A 93 12.47 -23.82 4.28
C PRO A 93 11.94 -25.01 3.46
N PRO A 94 11.36 -26.04 4.12
CA PRO A 94 10.52 -27.01 3.45
C PRO A 94 9.35 -26.32 2.73
N SER A 95 8.65 -27.06 1.86
CA SER A 95 7.52 -26.48 1.13
C SER A 95 6.43 -25.96 2.10
N PRO A 96 5.74 -24.84 1.79
CA PRO A 96 4.65 -24.34 2.63
C PRO A 96 3.54 -25.38 2.88
N ILE A 97 3.31 -26.29 1.92
CA ILE A 97 2.34 -27.38 2.03
C ILE A 97 2.77 -28.38 3.12
N GLU A 98 4.06 -28.73 3.16
CA GLU A 98 4.61 -29.65 4.16
C GLU A 98 4.57 -29.06 5.57
N LEU A 99 4.97 -27.79 5.69
CA LEU A 99 4.89 -27.03 6.95
C LEU A 99 3.43 -26.92 7.43
N GLY A 100 2.50 -26.58 6.54
CA GLY A 100 1.07 -26.50 6.83
C GLY A 100 0.46 -27.82 7.27
N ARG A 101 0.84 -28.96 6.65
CA ARG A 101 0.40 -30.30 7.10
C ARG A 101 0.84 -30.64 8.52
N ARG A 102 1.97 -30.09 8.96
CA ARG A 102 2.50 -30.25 10.32
C ARG A 102 1.98 -29.19 11.30
N GLY A 103 1.14 -28.25 10.83
CA GLY A 103 0.61 -27.17 11.66
C GLY A 103 1.67 -26.20 12.16
N VAL A 104 2.78 -26.04 11.43
CA VAL A 104 3.89 -25.15 11.80
C VAL A 104 4.26 -24.24 10.63
N HIS A 105 4.92 -23.11 10.90
CA HIS A 105 5.58 -22.28 9.91
C HIS A 105 7.10 -22.37 10.05
N TRP A 106 7.80 -21.91 9.03
CA TRP A 106 9.25 -21.68 9.13
C TRP A 106 9.49 -20.42 9.97
N PRO A 107 10.47 -20.43 10.91
CA PRO A 107 10.67 -19.29 11.79
C PRO A 107 11.05 -18.03 11.01
N SER A 108 10.47 -16.92 11.41
CA SER A 108 10.83 -15.57 11.01
C SER A 108 12.21 -15.15 11.56
N LEU A 109 12.77 -14.05 11.04
CA LEU A 109 14.02 -13.50 11.58
C LEU A 109 13.91 -13.09 13.05
N GLU A 110 12.74 -12.62 13.48
CA GLU A 110 12.47 -12.24 14.87
C GLU A 110 12.46 -13.48 15.78
N GLU A 111 11.83 -14.58 15.35
CA GLU A 111 11.86 -15.85 16.06
C GLU A 111 13.27 -16.46 16.11
N MET A 112 13.99 -16.41 15.00
CA MET A 112 15.38 -16.85 14.95
C MET A 112 16.30 -16.10 15.91
N ALA A 113 15.97 -14.85 16.25
CA ALA A 113 16.79 -14.02 17.14
C ALA A 113 16.99 -14.64 18.53
N TYR A 114 16.00 -15.40 19.02
CA TYR A 114 16.12 -16.11 20.29
C TYR A 114 17.18 -17.22 20.23
N LEU A 115 17.31 -17.92 19.11
CA LEU A 115 18.24 -19.05 18.98
C LEU A 115 19.62 -18.63 18.47
N CYS A 116 19.67 -17.64 17.57
CA CYS A 116 20.89 -17.17 16.92
C CYS A 116 20.86 -15.64 16.68
N PRO A 117 20.95 -14.82 17.74
CA PRO A 117 20.73 -13.38 17.67
C PRO A 117 21.64 -12.66 16.68
N ARG A 118 22.91 -13.05 16.59
CA ARG A 118 23.88 -12.44 15.66
C ARG A 118 23.56 -12.75 14.19
N THR A 119 23.16 -13.99 13.90
CA THR A 119 22.77 -14.38 12.54
C THR A 119 21.48 -13.67 12.13
N ALA A 120 20.47 -13.67 13.01
CA ALA A 120 19.22 -12.98 12.79
C ALA A 120 19.41 -11.47 12.56
N ALA A 121 20.25 -10.82 13.38
CA ALA A 121 20.56 -9.39 13.24
C ALA A 121 21.24 -9.06 11.91
N ARG A 122 22.15 -9.91 11.43
CA ARG A 122 22.79 -9.74 10.12
C ARG A 122 21.76 -9.77 8.99
N TRP A 123 20.90 -10.78 8.95
CA TRP A 123 19.87 -10.92 7.91
C TRP A 123 18.78 -9.85 8.02
N LEU A 124 18.41 -9.44 9.23
CA LEU A 124 17.49 -8.31 9.42
C LEU A 124 18.09 -7.02 8.88
N GLY A 125 19.39 -6.78 9.13
CA GLY A 125 20.10 -5.63 8.56
C GLY A 125 20.17 -5.66 7.03
N GLU A 126 20.28 -6.84 6.41
CA GLU A 126 20.17 -7.01 4.95
C GLU A 126 18.76 -6.65 4.45
N GLN A 127 17.70 -7.19 5.07
CA GLN A 127 16.31 -6.85 4.71
C GLN A 127 15.99 -5.37 4.90
N GLU A 128 16.47 -4.75 5.99
CA GLU A 128 16.32 -3.32 6.24
C GLU A 128 17.00 -2.49 5.14
N ARG A 129 18.23 -2.83 4.74
CA ARG A 129 18.94 -2.17 3.64
C ARG A 129 18.21 -2.32 2.32
N GLU A 130 17.75 -3.52 1.99
CA GLU A 130 17.00 -3.76 0.76
C GLU A 130 15.67 -3.01 0.73
N ARG A 131 14.91 -3.00 1.85
CA ARG A 131 13.67 -2.24 1.96
C ARG A 131 13.93 -0.74 1.85
N ALA A 132 15.00 -0.23 2.46
CA ALA A 132 15.39 1.16 2.34
C ALA A 132 15.81 1.52 0.91
N ALA A 133 16.54 0.63 0.22
CA ALA A 133 16.93 0.81 -1.18
C ALA A 133 15.71 0.85 -2.11
N ARG A 134 14.78 -0.12 -1.98
CA ARG A 134 13.52 -0.14 -2.74
C ARG A 134 12.67 1.10 -2.48
N ARG A 135 12.55 1.54 -1.22
CA ARG A 135 11.82 2.77 -0.88
C ARG A 135 12.47 4.00 -1.52
N ALA A 136 13.80 4.12 -1.45
CA ALA A 136 14.51 5.24 -2.05
C ALA A 136 14.41 5.24 -3.58
N GLU A 137 14.36 4.06 -4.22
CA GLU A 137 14.08 3.92 -5.65
C GLU A 137 12.68 4.39 -6.01
N TYR A 138 11.67 3.88 -5.31
CA TYR A 138 10.27 4.31 -5.48
C TYR A 138 10.09 5.82 -5.28
N GLU A 139 10.71 6.41 -4.25
CA GLU A 139 10.68 7.86 -4.01
C GLU A 139 11.31 8.66 -5.16
N ARG A 140 12.40 8.18 -5.75
CA ARG A 140 13.03 8.81 -6.92
C ARG A 140 12.14 8.74 -8.15
N GLU A 141 11.47 7.61 -8.37
CA GLU A 141 10.55 7.42 -9.49
C GLU A 141 9.32 8.32 -9.36
N GLN A 142 8.71 8.35 -8.17
CA GLN A 142 7.62 9.26 -7.82
C GLN A 142 8.00 10.74 -8.05
N ALA A 143 9.21 11.16 -7.61
CA ALA A 143 9.70 12.51 -7.84
C ALA A 143 9.90 12.83 -9.34
N ARG A 144 10.42 11.86 -10.12
CA ARG A 144 10.60 11.99 -11.57
C ARG A 144 9.26 12.14 -12.30
N ALA A 145 8.26 11.33 -11.92
CA ALA A 145 6.92 11.37 -12.48
C ALA A 145 6.19 12.68 -12.14
N ARG A 146 6.24 13.14 -10.88
CA ARG A 146 5.71 14.46 -10.46
C ARG A 146 6.30 15.60 -11.28
N ALA A 147 7.63 15.66 -11.37
CA ALA A 147 8.32 16.69 -12.15
C ALA A 147 7.96 16.62 -13.65
N TYR A 148 7.68 15.44 -14.17
CA TYR A 148 7.19 15.27 -15.54
C TYR A 148 5.76 15.79 -15.72
N CYS A 149 4.86 15.52 -14.77
CA CYS A 149 3.51 16.06 -14.81
C CYS A 149 3.52 17.59 -14.81
N GLU A 150 4.31 18.22 -13.94
CA GLU A 150 4.48 19.67 -13.89
C GLU A 150 5.02 20.25 -15.21
N ARG A 151 6.01 19.61 -15.84
CA ARG A 151 6.58 20.08 -17.12
C ARG A 151 5.64 19.89 -18.31
N THR A 152 4.67 18.98 -18.24
CA THR A 152 3.79 18.63 -19.37
C THR A 152 2.42 19.30 -19.31
N VAL A 153 2.21 20.19 -18.33
CA VAL A 153 1.00 21.02 -18.23
C VAL A 153 0.85 21.86 -19.49
N SER A 154 -0.29 21.67 -20.19
CA SER A 154 -0.59 22.44 -21.40
C SER A 154 -0.72 23.93 -21.08
N PRO A 155 -0.12 24.84 -21.87
CA PRO A 155 -0.31 26.27 -21.68
C PRO A 155 -1.78 26.66 -21.89
N GLY A 156 -2.20 27.75 -21.25
CA GLY A 156 -3.59 28.22 -21.31
C GLY A 156 -3.75 29.62 -20.76
N SER A 157 -4.98 30.13 -20.77
CA SER A 157 -5.30 31.39 -20.07
C SER A 157 -4.98 31.27 -18.58
N GLU A 158 -4.55 32.37 -17.97
CA GLU A 158 -4.17 32.43 -16.56
C GLU A 158 -5.35 32.08 -15.63
N PRO A 159 -5.27 30.99 -14.87
CA PRO A 159 -6.30 30.62 -13.90
C PRO A 159 -6.14 31.41 -12.60
N VAL A 160 -7.21 31.48 -11.81
CA VAL A 160 -7.14 32.05 -10.45
C VAL A 160 -6.51 31.06 -9.47
N LYS A 161 -6.69 29.76 -9.72
CA LYS A 161 -6.04 28.68 -8.97
C LYS A 161 -5.58 27.61 -9.93
N GLU A 162 -4.36 27.12 -9.74
CA GLU A 162 -3.80 26.01 -10.47
C GLU A 162 -3.08 25.07 -9.50
N GLY A 163 -3.15 23.77 -9.79
CA GLY A 163 -2.32 22.76 -9.13
C GLY A 163 -2.18 21.55 -10.03
N THR A 164 -1.02 20.91 -9.95
CA THR A 164 -0.72 19.68 -10.67
C THR A 164 -0.25 18.64 -9.67
N GLU A 165 -0.75 17.42 -9.81
CA GLU A 165 -0.41 16.29 -8.96
C GLU A 165 -0.22 15.03 -9.81
N LEU A 166 0.63 14.12 -9.32
CA LEU A 166 0.67 12.74 -9.76
C LEU A 166 -0.41 11.99 -8.99
N ALA A 167 -1.52 11.70 -9.66
CA ALA A 167 -2.66 10.99 -9.10
C ALA A 167 -2.64 9.52 -9.52
N SER A 168 -3.38 8.67 -8.83
CA SER A 168 -3.57 7.26 -9.20
C SER A 168 -5.05 6.95 -9.41
N GLY A 169 -5.36 6.16 -10.43
CA GLY A 169 -6.72 5.71 -10.70
C GLY A 169 -7.25 4.73 -9.64
N GLY A 170 -6.35 4.11 -8.89
CA GLY A 170 -6.67 3.12 -7.85
C GLY A 170 -7.42 1.92 -8.41
N GLU A 171 -7.99 1.11 -7.53
CA GLU A 171 -8.77 -0.07 -7.93
C GLU A 171 -10.03 0.31 -8.72
N SER A 172 -10.57 1.51 -8.45
CA SER A 172 -11.78 2.02 -9.09
C SER A 172 -11.56 2.53 -10.51
N GLY A 173 -10.31 2.82 -10.91
CA GLY A 173 -10.01 3.49 -12.18
C GLY A 173 -10.73 4.84 -12.29
N SER A 174 -10.80 5.60 -11.20
CA SER A 174 -11.57 6.85 -11.16
C SER A 174 -11.14 7.80 -10.05
N TYR A 175 -11.53 9.06 -10.18
CA TYR A 175 -11.41 10.07 -9.14
C TYR A 175 -12.66 10.96 -9.10
N LEU A 176 -12.81 11.75 -8.05
CA LEU A 176 -14.01 12.54 -7.78
C LEU A 176 -13.73 14.03 -7.64
N VAL A 177 -14.69 14.85 -8.08
CA VAL A 177 -14.74 16.29 -7.84
C VAL A 177 -15.99 16.59 -7.02
N GLY A 178 -15.85 17.13 -5.81
CA GLY A 178 -16.96 17.37 -4.89
C GLY A 178 -17.04 16.33 -3.77
N ASP A 179 -18.23 16.14 -3.20
CA ASP A 179 -18.46 15.21 -2.09
C ASP A 179 -18.55 13.74 -2.55
N VAL A 180 -18.40 12.79 -1.62
CA VAL A 180 -18.58 11.36 -1.88
C VAL A 180 -20.02 11.04 -2.27
N GLY A 181 -20.23 10.47 -3.46
CA GLY A 181 -21.56 10.05 -3.94
C GLY A 181 -21.82 10.24 -5.44
N GLY A 182 -20.80 10.24 -6.29
CA GLY A 182 -20.98 10.38 -7.74
C GLY A 182 -21.55 9.12 -8.40
N ALA A 183 -22.26 9.28 -9.52
CA ALA A 183 -22.69 8.16 -10.36
C ALA A 183 -21.53 7.67 -11.23
N ALA A 184 -21.50 6.37 -11.54
CA ALA A 184 -20.54 5.82 -12.50
C ALA A 184 -20.78 6.45 -13.90
N PRO A 185 -19.73 6.85 -14.63
CA PRO A 185 -19.94 7.50 -15.92
C PRO A 185 -20.62 6.63 -16.96
N THR A 186 -21.73 7.12 -17.52
CA THR A 186 -22.55 6.37 -18.50
C THR A 186 -21.90 6.25 -19.87
N ASP A 187 -21.05 7.20 -20.24
CA ASP A 187 -20.27 7.24 -21.49
C ASP A 187 -18.75 7.11 -21.27
N GLY A 188 -18.36 6.71 -20.06
CA GLY A 188 -17.02 6.27 -19.76
C GLY A 188 -16.00 7.34 -19.38
N LEU A 189 -16.31 8.65 -19.44
CA LEU A 189 -15.35 9.69 -18.97
C LEU A 189 -15.80 10.45 -17.73
N VAL A 190 -16.93 11.16 -17.77
CA VAL A 190 -17.35 11.99 -16.63
C VAL A 190 -18.86 12.06 -16.51
N GLU A 191 -19.32 11.92 -15.27
CA GLU A 191 -20.74 12.02 -14.92
C GLU A 191 -20.89 12.82 -13.64
N ALA A 192 -21.84 13.75 -13.66
CA ALA A 192 -22.12 14.62 -12.52
C ALA A 192 -23.47 14.23 -11.91
N ALA A 193 -23.46 14.00 -10.59
CA ALA A 193 -24.66 13.71 -9.82
C ALA A 193 -24.75 14.68 -8.64
N GLY A 194 -25.55 15.74 -8.82
CA GLY A 194 -25.75 16.75 -7.77
C GLY A 194 -24.47 17.53 -7.43
N GLY A 195 -23.95 17.30 -6.22
CA GLY A 195 -22.80 18.01 -5.64
C GLY A 195 -21.43 17.42 -5.99
N SER A 196 -21.41 16.37 -6.83
CA SER A 196 -20.19 15.64 -7.17
C SER A 196 -20.15 15.24 -8.64
N ALA A 197 -18.94 14.98 -9.13
CA ALA A 197 -18.70 14.36 -10.42
C ALA A 197 -17.63 13.27 -10.30
N THR A 198 -17.90 12.11 -10.89
CA THR A 198 -16.93 11.03 -11.03
C THR A 198 -16.27 11.15 -12.39
N VAL A 199 -14.95 11.07 -12.43
CA VAL A 199 -14.16 11.05 -13.67
C VAL A 199 -13.43 9.71 -13.74
N SER A 200 -13.68 8.95 -14.80
CA SER A 200 -12.98 7.69 -15.06
C SER A 200 -11.59 7.96 -15.62
N THR A 201 -10.65 7.09 -15.28
CA THR A 201 -9.32 7.00 -15.87
C THR A 201 -9.27 5.84 -16.86
N GLY A 202 -8.23 5.80 -17.69
CA GLY A 202 -7.85 4.65 -18.52
C GLY A 202 -6.94 3.68 -17.79
N THR A 203 -6.33 4.14 -16.68
CA THR A 203 -5.41 3.35 -15.87
C THR A 203 -5.80 3.26 -14.39
N GLN A 204 -5.47 2.14 -13.75
CA GLN A 204 -5.40 2.01 -12.28
C GLN A 204 -4.09 2.58 -11.69
N GLY A 205 -3.08 2.76 -12.55
CA GLY A 205 -1.77 3.30 -12.20
C GLY A 205 -1.75 4.82 -12.07
N ASP A 206 -0.54 5.38 -12.19
CA ASP A 206 -0.29 6.81 -12.04
C ASP A 206 -0.64 7.58 -13.32
N PHE A 207 -1.29 8.75 -13.17
CA PHE A 207 -1.63 9.69 -14.23
C PHE A 207 -1.34 11.14 -13.80
N CYS A 208 -1.13 12.03 -14.77
CA CYS A 208 -0.93 13.45 -14.45
C CYS A 208 -2.26 14.18 -14.37
N LEU A 209 -2.58 14.79 -13.23
CA LEU A 209 -3.78 15.56 -13.02
C LEU A 209 -3.46 17.02 -12.80
N THR A 210 -4.01 17.90 -13.64
CA THR A 210 -3.95 19.36 -13.44
C THR A 210 -5.35 19.91 -13.24
N VAL A 211 -5.49 20.84 -12.29
CA VAL A 211 -6.74 21.57 -12.05
C VAL A 211 -6.54 23.04 -12.30
N ARG A 212 -7.52 23.68 -12.94
CA ARG A 212 -7.54 25.12 -13.19
C ARG A 212 -8.91 25.68 -12.87
N ALA A 213 -8.96 26.68 -11.99
CA ALA A 213 -10.19 27.37 -11.64
C ALA A 213 -10.20 28.80 -12.19
N TYR A 214 -11.29 29.20 -12.84
CA TYR A 214 -11.44 30.50 -13.49
C TYR A 214 -12.67 31.26 -13.01
N ARG A 215 -12.58 32.58 -12.89
CA ARG A 215 -13.74 33.45 -12.57
C ARG A 215 -14.77 33.54 -13.70
N LYS A 216 -14.38 33.23 -14.93
CA LYS A 216 -15.22 33.29 -16.14
C LYS A 216 -14.90 32.08 -17.01
N ARG A 217 -15.80 31.75 -17.95
CA ARG A 217 -15.59 30.67 -18.92
C ARG A 217 -14.32 30.92 -19.73
N PRO A 218 -13.29 30.07 -19.63
CA PRO A 218 -12.10 30.20 -20.47
C PRO A 218 -12.39 29.70 -21.89
N PRO A 219 -11.57 30.10 -22.90
CA PRO A 219 -11.66 29.59 -24.25
C PRO A 219 -11.63 28.05 -24.33
N LEU A 220 -12.24 27.49 -25.37
CA LEU A 220 -12.20 26.06 -25.63
C LEU A 220 -10.89 25.72 -26.37
N ALA A 221 -10.11 24.76 -25.85
CA ALA A 221 -8.84 24.34 -26.42
C ALA A 221 -8.85 22.84 -26.72
N LEU A 222 -9.16 22.46 -27.96
CA LEU A 222 -9.30 21.03 -28.35
C LEU A 222 -8.00 20.39 -28.84
N LYS A 223 -7.03 21.21 -29.26
CA LYS A 223 -5.79 20.72 -29.87
C LYS A 223 -4.95 19.95 -28.84
N GLY A 224 -4.54 18.74 -29.20
CA GLY A 224 -3.66 17.89 -28.38
C GLY A 224 -4.35 17.19 -27.21
N TRP A 225 -5.68 17.19 -27.18
CA TRP A 225 -6.51 16.39 -26.28
C TRP A 225 -7.28 15.36 -27.09
N ASP A 226 -7.53 14.18 -26.52
CA ASP A 226 -8.23 13.09 -27.21
C ASP A 226 -9.73 13.19 -26.94
N ARG A 227 -10.11 13.53 -25.71
CA ARG A 227 -11.51 13.68 -25.30
C ARG A 227 -11.72 14.91 -24.44
N VAL A 228 -12.82 15.61 -24.68
CA VAL A 228 -13.19 16.84 -23.97
C VAL A 228 -14.68 16.86 -23.67
N VAL A 229 -15.04 16.80 -22.40
CA VAL A 229 -16.43 16.76 -21.93
C VAL A 229 -16.65 17.84 -20.86
N GLU A 230 -17.80 18.50 -20.90
CA GLU A 230 -18.18 19.51 -19.91
C GLU A 230 -19.55 19.17 -19.28
N VAL A 231 -19.59 19.17 -17.95
CA VAL A 231 -20.79 18.89 -17.15
C VAL A 231 -21.07 20.05 -16.20
N GLY A 232 -22.32 20.13 -15.70
CA GLY A 232 -22.69 21.04 -14.63
C GLY A 232 -22.55 20.35 -13.28
N ILE A 233 -22.06 21.07 -12.27
CA ILE A 233 -21.92 20.58 -10.89
C ILE A 233 -22.40 21.66 -9.92
N GLU A 234 -23.14 21.27 -8.89
CA GLU A 234 -23.57 22.19 -7.84
C GLU A 234 -22.55 22.19 -6.69
N SER A 235 -22.29 23.35 -6.09
CA SER A 235 -21.50 23.45 -4.87
C SER A 235 -22.28 24.25 -3.83
N PRO A 236 -23.14 23.62 -3.04
CA PRO A 236 -23.97 24.32 -2.05
C PRO A 236 -23.14 25.03 -0.97
N ASP A 237 -21.97 24.49 -0.64
CA ASP A 237 -21.09 25.03 0.40
C ASP A 237 -19.90 25.83 -0.17
N GLY A 238 -19.75 25.85 -1.50
CA GLY A 238 -18.68 26.54 -2.19
C GLY A 238 -17.30 25.91 -2.01
N ARG A 239 -17.19 24.60 -1.71
CA ARG A 239 -15.90 23.94 -1.42
C ARG A 239 -15.65 22.66 -2.22
N LEU A 240 -15.92 22.67 -3.53
CA LEU A 240 -15.50 21.56 -4.39
C LEU A 240 -13.99 21.32 -4.30
N ARG A 241 -13.62 20.06 -4.04
CA ARG A 241 -12.25 19.55 -3.98
C ARG A 241 -12.14 18.32 -4.86
N VAL A 242 -10.91 17.99 -5.21
CA VAL A 242 -10.61 16.76 -5.95
C VAL A 242 -10.09 15.72 -4.98
N GLY A 243 -10.53 14.48 -5.16
CA GLY A 243 -10.14 13.35 -4.33
C GLY A 243 -10.20 12.03 -5.08
N SER A 244 -9.76 10.98 -4.41
CA SER A 244 -9.88 9.57 -4.81
C SER A 244 -10.71 8.80 -3.78
N ASP A 245 -10.89 7.51 -4.03
CA ASP A 245 -11.39 6.54 -3.05
C ASP A 245 -10.58 6.49 -1.74
N THR A 246 -9.29 6.83 -1.82
CA THR A 246 -8.35 6.85 -0.69
C THR A 246 -8.31 8.17 0.08
N GLY A 247 -8.97 9.23 -0.42
CA GLY A 247 -9.10 10.50 0.28
C GLY A 247 -8.86 11.74 -0.58
N PRO A 248 -8.69 12.92 0.05
CA PRO A 248 -8.47 14.17 -0.69
C PRO A 248 -7.09 14.21 -1.34
N MET A 249 -7.02 14.77 -2.54
CA MET A 249 -5.78 15.06 -3.26
C MET A 249 -5.17 16.39 -2.81
N ALA A 250 -3.86 16.56 -2.98
CA ALA A 250 -3.11 17.77 -2.64
C ALA A 250 -3.28 18.89 -3.70
N LEU A 251 -4.52 19.12 -4.13
CA LEU A 251 -4.91 20.10 -5.14
C LEU A 251 -5.69 21.27 -4.51
N PRO A 252 -5.62 22.48 -5.08
CA PRO A 252 -6.39 23.61 -4.57
C PRO A 252 -7.89 23.37 -4.73
N ALA A 253 -8.69 23.90 -3.81
CA ALA A 253 -10.15 23.91 -3.96
C ALA A 253 -10.55 24.62 -5.26
N VAL A 254 -11.40 24.00 -6.06
CA VAL A 254 -11.69 24.41 -7.45
C VAL A 254 -12.83 25.43 -7.57
N THR A 255 -13.44 25.82 -6.46
CA THR A 255 -14.41 26.92 -6.39
C THR A 255 -13.71 28.27 -6.26
N VAL A 256 -14.21 29.28 -6.99
CA VAL A 256 -13.63 30.65 -7.01
C VAL A 256 -14.63 31.74 -6.62
N SER A 257 -15.93 31.42 -6.55
CA SER A 257 -17.01 32.38 -6.31
C SER A 257 -17.93 31.97 -5.15
N GLY A 258 -17.47 31.07 -4.27
CA GLY A 258 -18.28 30.55 -3.16
C GLY A 258 -19.37 29.59 -3.61
N PRO A 259 -20.46 29.45 -2.85
CA PRO A 259 -21.59 28.61 -3.20
C PRO A 259 -22.22 28.92 -4.56
N GLY A 260 -22.65 27.88 -5.27
CA GLY A 260 -23.43 28.02 -6.50
C GLY A 260 -23.14 26.94 -7.55
N SER A 261 -23.62 27.19 -8.76
CA SER A 261 -23.46 26.28 -9.90
C SER A 261 -22.18 26.56 -10.67
N TYR A 262 -21.46 25.48 -10.97
CA TYR A 262 -20.20 25.49 -11.70
C TYR A 262 -20.29 24.60 -12.95
N ARG A 263 -19.38 24.85 -13.88
CA ARG A 263 -19.09 23.98 -15.01
C ARG A 263 -17.75 23.32 -14.76
N LEU A 264 -17.72 21.99 -14.90
CA LEU A 264 -16.52 21.18 -14.87
C LEU A 264 -16.27 20.71 -16.31
N ARG A 265 -15.17 21.18 -16.91
CA ARG A 265 -14.69 20.67 -18.19
C ARG A 265 -13.48 19.78 -17.96
N VAL A 266 -13.58 18.54 -18.40
CA VAL A 266 -12.55 17.51 -18.33
C VAL A 266 -11.92 17.38 -19.70
N TYR A 267 -10.60 17.52 -19.77
CA TYR A 267 -9.80 17.18 -20.93
C TYR A 267 -8.93 15.99 -20.58
N VAL A 268 -8.89 14.99 -21.46
CA VAL A 268 -8.02 13.82 -21.29
C VAL A 268 -7.25 13.52 -22.56
N ARG A 269 -6.06 12.95 -22.38
CA ARG A 269 -5.26 12.37 -23.47
C ARG A 269 -4.41 11.21 -22.98
N GLY A 270 -4.04 10.31 -23.88
CA GLY A 270 -3.19 9.16 -23.60
C GLY A 270 -3.86 8.10 -22.73
N ARG A 271 -5.20 8.02 -22.78
CA ARG A 271 -6.02 7.10 -21.98
C ARG A 271 -5.99 5.66 -22.51
N ASP A 272 -5.87 5.51 -23.83
CA ASP A 272 -5.79 4.20 -24.51
C ASP A 272 -4.35 3.67 -24.64
N GLU A 273 -3.38 4.43 -24.12
CA GLU A 273 -1.99 3.97 -24.08
C GLU A 273 -1.88 2.81 -23.08
N PRO A 274 -1.17 1.73 -23.44
CA PRO A 274 -1.08 0.56 -22.58
C PRO A 274 -0.56 0.93 -21.21
N GLU A 275 -1.18 0.37 -20.17
CA GLU A 275 -0.70 0.54 -18.80
C GLU A 275 0.74 0.05 -18.71
N THR A 276 1.65 0.99 -18.54
CA THR A 276 3.04 0.68 -18.25
C THR A 276 3.11 0.34 -16.77
N ILE A 277 3.20 -0.95 -16.45
CA ILE A 277 3.56 -1.39 -15.10
C ILE A 277 4.92 -0.74 -14.80
N SER A 278 4.97 0.08 -13.74
CA SER A 278 6.13 0.83 -13.25
C SER A 278 7.49 0.20 -13.62
N PRO A 279 8.50 0.97 -14.05
CA PRO A 279 8.64 2.43 -13.90
C PRO A 279 8.71 3.18 -15.24
N GLU A 280 7.55 3.59 -15.78
CA GLU A 280 7.49 4.54 -16.90
C GLU A 280 6.73 5.81 -16.52
N LEU A 281 6.93 6.88 -17.29
CA LEU A 281 6.27 8.16 -17.05
C LEU A 281 4.79 8.05 -17.45
N PRO A 282 3.87 8.68 -16.71
CA PRO A 282 2.44 8.60 -17.03
C PRO A 282 2.12 9.01 -18.47
N ALA A 283 1.45 8.13 -19.20
CA ALA A 283 0.93 8.44 -20.53
C ALA A 283 -0.36 9.26 -20.43
N GLU A 284 -1.25 8.84 -19.53
CA GLU A 284 -2.54 9.47 -19.29
C GLU A 284 -2.40 10.82 -18.57
N ARG A 285 -3.08 11.84 -19.11
CA ARG A 285 -3.05 13.20 -18.55
C ARG A 285 -4.42 13.84 -18.59
N HIS A 286 -4.78 14.43 -17.46
CA HIS A 286 -6.07 15.04 -17.21
C HIS A 286 -5.89 16.53 -16.92
N LEU A 287 -6.74 17.35 -17.52
CA LEU A 287 -6.91 18.75 -17.15
C LEU A 287 -8.37 18.98 -16.77
N LEU A 288 -8.58 19.38 -15.52
CA LEU A 288 -9.86 19.87 -15.04
C LEU A 288 -9.91 21.38 -15.14
N VAL A 289 -10.95 21.91 -15.77
CA VAL A 289 -11.22 23.34 -15.86
C VAL A 289 -12.56 23.62 -15.21
N VAL A 290 -12.54 24.40 -14.13
CA VAL A 290 -13.73 24.74 -13.34
C VAL A 290 -14.01 26.23 -13.41
N PHE A 291 -15.25 26.60 -13.70
CA PHE A 291 -15.68 28.00 -13.76
C PHE A 291 -17.17 28.16 -13.44
N PRO A 292 -17.64 29.33 -12.96
CA PRO A 292 -19.05 29.55 -12.69
C PRO A 292 -19.93 29.37 -13.94
N GLY A 293 -21.08 28.70 -13.79
CA GLY A 293 -22.07 28.57 -14.87
C GLY A 293 -23.29 27.78 -14.45
N ARG A 294 -24.47 28.19 -14.93
CA ARG A 294 -25.78 27.67 -14.49
C ARG A 294 -26.31 26.49 -15.30
N SER A 295 -25.67 26.16 -16.42
CA SER A 295 -26.14 25.04 -17.25
C SER A 295 -25.85 23.71 -16.56
N LYS A 296 -26.85 22.83 -16.56
CA LYS A 296 -26.71 21.42 -16.16
C LYS A 296 -26.46 20.49 -17.35
N GLU A 297 -26.50 21.03 -18.57
CA GLU A 297 -26.37 20.27 -19.81
C GLU A 297 -24.96 19.68 -19.94
N ARG A 298 -24.88 18.38 -20.18
CA ARG A 298 -23.62 17.73 -20.56
C ARG A 298 -23.28 18.09 -22.01
N LYS A 299 -22.02 18.40 -22.29
CA LYS A 299 -21.51 18.71 -23.63
C LYS A 299 -20.26 17.91 -23.93
N VAL A 300 -20.29 17.13 -25.00
CA VAL A 300 -19.10 16.50 -25.60
C VAL A 300 -18.59 17.46 -26.66
N PHE A 301 -17.37 17.96 -26.49
CA PHE A 301 -16.73 18.82 -27.48
C PHE A 301 -15.78 18.05 -28.39
N LYS A 302 -15.26 16.91 -27.90
CA LYS A 302 -14.36 16.04 -28.65
C LYS A 302 -14.43 14.62 -28.08
N ASP A 303 -14.41 13.63 -28.95
CA ASP A 303 -14.38 12.21 -28.61
C ASP A 303 -13.59 11.43 -29.68
N GLU A 304 -12.27 11.28 -29.48
CA GLU A 304 -11.34 10.59 -30.39
C GLU A 304 -10.59 9.45 -29.68
N GLU A 305 -11.21 8.75 -28.72
CA GLU A 305 -10.67 7.48 -28.19
C GLU A 305 -10.48 6.50 -29.35
N ARG A 306 -9.30 5.88 -29.45
CA ARG A 306 -8.88 5.10 -30.62
C ARG A 306 -8.97 3.61 -30.38
#